data_AF-A0A950D508-F1
#
_entry.id   AF-A0A950D508-F1
#
_cell.length_a   1.000
_cell.length_b   1.000
_cell.length_c   1.000
_cell.angle_alpha   90.00
_cell.angle_beta   90.00
_cell.angle_gamma   90.00
#
_symmetry.space_group_name_H-M   'P 1'
#
loop_
_entity.id
_entity.type
_entity.pdbx_description
1 polymer ?
#
loop_
_entity_poly.entity_id
_entity_poly.type
_entity_poly.pdbx_seq_one_letter_code
_entity_poly.pdbx_strand_id
1 'polypeptide(L)'
;MRQDLEKFILEGARKVTPASLERLIRQLPEIRLVATQVTEFTQLPDQVEFLAQLIEDFYSGLSPDIPYTAIAEAAFALSYLRKGIDIIPDSISGVGYADDAAIINMVFENYKQPFLDHVLTSKFREELS
;
A
#
# COMPACT_ATOMS: atom_id res chain seq x y z
N MET A 1 -4.24 15.14 -14.21
CA MET A 1 -3.27 14.03 -14.13
C MET A 1 -3.06 13.57 -12.68
N ARG A 2 -2.46 14.36 -11.77
CA ARG A 2 -2.33 13.98 -10.34
C ARG A 2 -3.67 13.81 -9.61
N GLN A 3 -4.58 14.79 -9.75
CA GLN A 3 -5.89 14.75 -9.09
C GLN A 3 -6.78 13.59 -9.59
N ASP A 4 -6.63 13.19 -10.86
CA ASP A 4 -7.37 12.07 -11.43
C ASP A 4 -6.88 10.74 -10.82
N LEU A 5 -5.56 10.60 -10.61
CA LEU A 5 -4.96 9.43 -9.99
C LEU A 5 -5.32 9.34 -8.49
N GLU A 6 -5.25 10.46 -7.76
CA GLU A 6 -5.65 10.52 -6.35
C GLU A 6 -7.12 10.13 -6.17
N LYS A 7 -8.01 10.67 -7.02
CA LYS A 7 -9.42 10.30 -7.00
C LYS A 7 -9.64 8.83 -7.32
N PHE A 8 -8.90 8.30 -8.28
CA PHE A 8 -8.95 6.89 -8.64
C PHE A 8 -8.51 5.97 -7.49
N ILE A 9 -7.40 6.29 -6.83
CA ILE A 9 -6.92 5.59 -5.64
C ILE A 9 -7.96 5.64 -4.53
N LEU A 10 -8.55 6.82 -4.26
CA LEU A 10 -9.56 7.00 -3.23
C LEU A 10 -10.83 6.18 -3.51
N GLU A 11 -11.33 6.19 -4.75
CA GLU A 11 -12.50 5.38 -5.15
C GLU A 11 -12.22 3.88 -5.09
N GLY A 12 -10.98 3.48 -5.36
CA GLY A 12 -10.50 2.12 -5.17
C GLY A 12 -10.43 1.70 -3.71
N ALA A 13 -9.81 2.53 -2.87
CA ALA A 13 -9.67 2.34 -1.43
C ALA A 13 -11.02 2.20 -0.72
N ARG A 14 -12.05 2.92 -1.17
CA ARG A 14 -13.43 2.79 -0.65
C ARG A 14 -14.02 1.38 -0.77
N LYS A 15 -13.50 0.56 -1.68
CA LYS A 15 -13.93 -0.83 -1.88
C LYS A 15 -13.13 -1.83 -1.03
N VAL A 16 -12.06 -1.39 -0.39
CA VAL A 16 -11.24 -2.24 0.47
C VAL A 16 -12.02 -2.53 1.74
N THR A 17 -12.32 -3.82 1.93
CA THR A 17 -12.98 -4.33 3.13
C THR A 17 -11.96 -5.00 4.06
N PRO A 18 -12.26 -5.18 5.36
CA PRO A 18 -11.40 -5.93 6.27
C PRO A 18 -11.06 -7.34 5.75
N ALA A 19 -12.03 -8.03 5.13
CA ALA A 19 -11.79 -9.33 4.51
C ALA A 19 -10.82 -9.25 3.31
N SER A 20 -10.84 -8.16 2.57
CA SER A 20 -9.88 -7.92 1.48
C SER A 20 -8.48 -7.65 2.02
N LEU A 21 -8.38 -6.94 3.14
CA LEU A 21 -7.11 -6.69 3.82
C LEU A 21 -6.49 -7.99 4.34
N GLU A 22 -7.28 -8.86 4.97
CA GLU A 22 -6.80 -10.17 5.42
C GLU A 22 -6.27 -11.02 4.27
N ARG A 23 -6.97 -11.03 3.12
CA ARG A 23 -6.49 -11.72 1.92
C ARG A 23 -5.19 -11.13 1.40
N LEU A 24 -5.08 -9.80 1.37
CA LEU A 24 -3.90 -9.11 0.91
C LEU A 24 -2.67 -9.44 1.77
N ILE A 25 -2.80 -9.49 3.09
CA ILE A 25 -1.71 -9.85 4.01
C ILE A 25 -1.11 -11.21 3.66
N ARG A 26 -1.96 -12.19 3.35
CA ARG A 26 -1.51 -13.54 2.94
C ARG A 26 -0.76 -13.52 1.60
N GLN A 27 -0.94 -12.47 0.79
CA GLN A 27 -0.36 -12.31 -0.54
C GLN A 27 0.86 -11.38 -0.55
N LEU A 28 1.14 -10.65 0.52
CA LEU A 28 2.28 -9.73 0.61
C LEU A 28 3.62 -10.38 0.24
N PRO A 29 3.95 -11.64 0.66
CA PRO A 29 5.21 -12.26 0.25
C PRO A 29 5.39 -12.37 -1.27
N GLU A 30 4.29 -12.66 -1.98
CA GLU A 30 4.30 -12.75 -3.44
C GLU A 30 4.38 -11.36 -4.09
N ILE A 31 3.69 -10.37 -3.53
CA ILE A 31 3.74 -8.98 -4.02
C ILE A 31 5.16 -8.42 -3.88
N ARG A 32 5.83 -8.66 -2.74
CA ARG A 32 7.23 -8.30 -2.52
C ARG A 32 8.14 -8.96 -3.56
N LEU A 33 7.92 -10.25 -3.86
CA LEU A 33 8.67 -10.97 -4.90
C LEU A 33 8.42 -10.44 -6.31
N VAL A 34 7.19 -10.02 -6.64
CA VAL A 34 6.91 -9.37 -7.93
C VAL A 34 7.66 -8.03 -8.02
N ALA A 35 7.64 -7.24 -6.96
CA ALA A 35 8.31 -5.93 -6.93
C ALA A 35 9.82 -6.04 -7.21
N THR A 36 10.50 -7.05 -6.66
CA THR A 36 11.94 -7.26 -6.87
C THR A 36 12.30 -7.69 -8.30
N GLN A 37 11.33 -8.21 -9.06
CA GLN A 37 11.52 -8.62 -10.45
C GLN A 37 11.32 -7.45 -11.44
N VAL A 38 10.75 -6.33 -11.00
CA VAL A 38 10.55 -5.14 -11.84
C VAL A 38 11.85 -4.32 -11.85
N THR A 39 12.61 -4.46 -12.94
CA THR A 39 13.94 -3.83 -13.08
C THR A 39 13.88 -2.37 -13.50
N GLU A 40 12.78 -1.97 -14.14
CA GLU A 40 12.55 -0.64 -14.69
C GLU A 40 12.32 0.42 -13.61
N PHE A 41 11.89 -0.01 -12.41
CA PHE A 41 11.57 0.86 -11.27
C PHE A 41 12.38 0.44 -10.04
N THR A 42 13.61 0.94 -9.94
CA THR A 42 14.57 0.54 -8.91
C THR A 42 14.12 0.82 -7.47
N GLN A 43 13.19 1.76 -7.27
CA GLN A 43 12.63 2.10 -5.95
C GLN A 43 11.39 1.29 -5.58
N LEU A 44 10.81 0.55 -6.53
CA LEU A 44 9.56 -0.17 -6.34
C LEU A 44 9.63 -1.21 -5.20
N PRO A 45 10.70 -2.01 -5.05
CA PRO A 45 10.80 -2.96 -3.94
C PRO A 45 10.71 -2.28 -2.58
N ASP A 46 11.43 -1.18 -2.38
CA ASP A 46 11.44 -0.43 -1.11
C ASP A 46 10.08 0.21 -0.82
N GLN A 47 9.40 0.73 -1.85
CA GLN A 47 8.06 1.30 -1.71
C GLN A 47 7.01 0.25 -1.37
N VAL A 48 7.11 -0.93 -1.98
CA VAL A 48 6.24 -2.07 -1.69
C VAL A 48 6.48 -2.58 -0.28
N GLU A 49 7.75 -2.73 0.12
CA GLU A 49 8.16 -3.14 1.46
C GLU A 49 7.54 -2.21 2.52
N PHE A 50 7.65 -0.90 2.30
CA PHE A 50 7.11 0.12 3.19
C PHE A 50 5.59 0.03 3.34
N LEU A 51 4.86 -0.03 2.24
CA LEU A 51 3.38 -0.10 2.28
C LEU A 51 2.89 -1.42 2.87
N ALA A 52 3.62 -2.51 2.65
CA ALA A 52 3.31 -3.82 3.20
C ALA A 52 3.50 -3.82 4.73
N GLN A 53 4.60 -3.25 5.23
CA GLN A 53 4.84 -3.11 6.67
C GLN A 53 3.75 -2.26 7.34
N LEU A 54 3.36 -1.15 6.72
CA LEU A 54 2.27 -0.29 7.19
C LEU A 54 0.95 -1.06 7.39
N ILE A 55 0.62 -1.96 6.46
CA ILE A 55 -0.60 -2.79 6.53
C ILE A 55 -0.46 -3.87 7.62
N GLU A 56 0.70 -4.50 7.72
CA GLU A 56 1.00 -5.54 8.73
C GLU A 56 0.95 -4.96 10.16
N ASP A 57 1.51 -3.77 10.37
CA ASP A 57 1.50 -3.06 11.65
C ASP A 57 0.07 -2.67 12.06
N PHE A 58 -0.71 -2.15 11.11
CA PHE A 58 -2.13 -1.84 11.34
C PHE A 58 -2.93 -3.09 11.69
N TYR A 59 -2.76 -4.18 10.93
CA TYR A 59 -3.48 -5.43 11.16
C TYR A 59 -3.10 -6.09 12.49
N SER A 60 -1.85 -5.93 12.91
CA SER A 60 -1.35 -6.41 14.22
C SER A 60 -1.76 -5.53 15.39
N GLY A 61 -2.44 -4.41 15.13
CA GLY A 61 -2.87 -3.44 16.14
C GLY A 61 -1.73 -2.58 16.70
N LEU A 62 -0.57 -2.56 16.04
CA LEU A 62 0.61 -1.79 16.45
C LEU A 62 0.50 -0.30 16.06
N SER A 63 -0.42 0.03 15.16
CA SER A 63 -0.60 1.39 14.64
C SER A 63 -2.06 1.88 14.72
N PRO A 64 -2.66 2.00 15.92
CA PRO A 64 -4.05 2.39 16.10
C PRO A 64 -4.36 3.83 15.65
N ASP A 65 -3.33 4.68 15.57
CA ASP A 65 -3.46 6.10 15.21
C ASP A 65 -3.57 6.32 13.69
N ILE A 66 -3.33 5.29 12.88
CA ILE A 66 -3.34 5.41 11.43
C ILE A 66 -4.79 5.33 10.92
N PRO A 67 -5.27 6.33 10.16
CA PRO A 67 -6.61 6.29 9.59
C PRO A 67 -6.80 5.09 8.66
N TYR A 68 -7.94 4.40 8.76
CA TYR A 68 -8.24 3.25 7.90
C TYR A 68 -8.17 3.59 6.40
N THR A 69 -8.50 4.83 6.01
CA THR A 69 -8.34 5.31 4.64
C THR A 69 -6.91 5.18 4.14
N ALA A 70 -5.89 5.48 4.94
CA ALA A 70 -4.49 5.33 4.56
C ALA A 70 -4.13 3.86 4.28
N ILE A 71 -4.62 2.97 5.14
CA ILE A 71 -4.44 1.51 4.99
C ILE A 71 -5.17 1.00 3.76
N ALA A 72 -6.37 1.51 3.49
CA ALA A 72 -7.16 1.14 2.32
C ALA A 72 -6.49 1.62 1.01
N GLU A 73 -5.88 2.81 0.98
CA GLU A 73 -5.12 3.30 -0.17
C GLU A 73 -3.84 2.48 -0.40
N ALA A 74 -3.09 2.17 0.65
CA ALA A 74 -1.94 1.26 0.59
C ALA A 74 -2.34 -0.13 0.09
N ALA A 75 -3.43 -0.68 0.62
CA ALA A 75 -3.93 -1.99 0.23
C ALA A 75 -4.40 -2.03 -1.22
N PHE A 76 -5.06 -0.96 -1.68
CA PHE A 76 -5.44 -0.78 -3.07
C PHE A 76 -4.21 -0.77 -3.98
N ALA A 77 -3.20 0.04 -3.67
CA ALA A 77 -1.98 0.15 -4.46
C ALA A 77 -1.22 -1.19 -4.57
N LEU A 78 -1.06 -1.91 -3.46
CA LEU A 78 -0.38 -3.22 -3.47
C LEU A 78 -1.17 -4.30 -4.21
N SER A 79 -2.50 -4.28 -4.07
CA SER A 79 -3.37 -5.19 -4.83
C SER A 79 -3.27 -4.94 -6.34
N TYR A 80 -3.02 -3.69 -6.74
CA TYR A 80 -2.92 -3.28 -8.13
C TYR A 80 -1.64 -3.77 -8.81
N LEU A 81 -0.50 -3.79 -8.10
CA LEU A 81 0.79 -4.27 -8.62
C LEU A 81 0.73 -5.72 -9.10
N ARG A 82 -0.16 -6.53 -8.52
CA ARG A 82 -0.37 -7.91 -8.93
C ARG A 82 -1.65 -8.01 -9.78
N LYS A 83 -1.52 -7.83 -11.10
CA LYS A 83 -2.57 -8.22 -12.06
C LYS A 83 -2.94 -9.69 -11.87
N GLY A 84 -4.06 -9.94 -11.21
CA GLY A 84 -4.57 -11.31 -10.98
C GLY A 84 -5.24 -11.52 -9.63
N ILE A 85 -5.28 -10.53 -8.74
CA ILE A 85 -6.09 -10.65 -7.53
C ILE A 85 -7.43 -9.93 -7.74
N ASP A 86 -8.48 -10.75 -7.83
CA ASP A 86 -9.91 -10.44 -7.93
C ASP A 86 -10.48 -9.71 -6.68
N ILE A 87 -9.65 -8.93 -5.97
CA ILE A 87 -10.05 -8.12 -4.81
C ILE A 87 -10.78 -6.84 -5.26
N ILE A 88 -10.55 -6.40 -6.51
CA ILE A 88 -11.10 -5.16 -7.06
C ILE A 88 -11.90 -5.50 -8.32
N PRO A 89 -13.20 -5.13 -8.40
CA PRO A 89 -14.03 -5.46 -9.56
C PRO A 89 -13.40 -4.91 -10.85
N ASP A 90 -13.42 -5.74 -11.92
CA ASP A 90 -12.79 -5.62 -13.26
C ASP A 90 -12.99 -4.30 -14.04
N SER A 91 -13.63 -3.28 -13.46
CA SER A 91 -13.93 -2.00 -14.10
C SER A 91 -12.69 -1.09 -14.30
N ILE A 92 -11.51 -1.53 -13.88
CA ILE A 92 -10.29 -0.75 -13.88
C ILE A 92 -9.29 -1.40 -14.84
N SER A 93 -9.33 -0.99 -16.10
CA SER A 93 -8.32 -1.34 -17.09
C SER A 93 -7.13 -0.39 -16.99
N GLY A 94 -5.99 -0.87 -16.52
CA GLY A 94 -4.70 -0.15 -16.55
C GLY A 94 -3.64 -0.90 -17.35
N VAL A 95 -2.86 -0.17 -18.14
CA VAL A 95 -2.00 -0.69 -19.20
C VAL A 95 -0.53 -0.51 -18.78
N GLY A 96 0.04 -1.55 -18.16
CA GLY A 96 1.48 -1.73 -18.00
C GLY A 96 2.07 -1.28 -16.66
N TYR A 97 3.25 -1.82 -16.31
CA TYR A 97 3.95 -1.61 -15.04
C TYR A 97 4.26 -0.13 -14.72
N ALA A 98 4.27 0.74 -15.73
CA ALA A 98 4.46 2.17 -15.53
C ALA A 98 3.28 2.84 -14.80
N ASP A 99 2.05 2.40 -15.07
CA ASP A 99 0.87 2.88 -14.36
C ASP A 99 0.87 2.34 -12.91
N ASP A 100 1.33 1.10 -12.71
CA ASP A 100 1.41 0.43 -11.40
C ASP A 100 2.42 1.12 -10.47
N ALA A 101 3.61 1.43 -10.99
CA ALA A 101 4.65 2.14 -10.26
C ALA A 101 4.24 3.58 -9.91
N ALA A 102 3.47 4.25 -10.78
CA ALA A 102 2.96 5.59 -10.52
C ALA A 102 1.96 5.62 -9.35
N ILE A 103 1.08 4.61 -9.26
CA ILE A 103 0.12 4.46 -8.16
C ILE A 103 0.86 4.19 -6.84
N ILE A 104 1.80 3.24 -6.82
CA ILE A 104 2.58 2.93 -5.63
C ILE A 104 3.38 4.15 -5.18
N ASN A 105 4.04 4.84 -6.10
CA ASN A 105 4.82 6.03 -5.78
C ASN A 105 3.93 7.16 -5.22
N MET A 106 2.73 7.36 -5.75
CA MET A 106 1.79 8.38 -5.25
C MET A 106 1.36 8.07 -3.80
N VAL A 107 0.94 6.83 -3.54
CA VAL A 107 0.52 6.41 -2.20
C VAL A 107 1.70 6.46 -1.22
N PHE A 108 2.88 6.02 -1.67
CA PHE A 108 4.10 6.13 -0.88
C PHE A 108 4.40 7.59 -0.50
N GLU A 109 4.43 8.53 -1.44
CA GLU A 109 4.74 9.93 -1.15
C GLU A 109 3.69 10.58 -0.21
N ASN A 110 2.42 10.20 -0.31
CA ASN A 110 1.36 10.70 0.57
C ASN A 110 1.53 10.23 2.03
N TYR A 111 2.05 9.02 2.23
CA TYR A 111 2.09 8.39 3.56
C TYR A 111 3.49 8.24 4.15
N LYS A 112 4.55 8.48 3.36
CA LYS A 112 5.94 8.36 3.81
C LYS A 112 6.22 9.21 5.04
N GLN A 113 5.94 10.51 4.99
CA GLN A 113 6.21 11.42 6.12
C GLN A 113 5.32 11.09 7.33
N PRO A 114 3.98 10.98 7.21
CA PRO A 114 3.12 10.64 8.34
C PRO A 114 3.48 9.31 9.01
N PHE A 115 3.87 8.29 8.24
CA PHE A 115 4.26 7.00 8.81
C PHE A 115 5.67 7.00 9.39
N LEU A 116 6.63 7.71 8.79
CA LEU A 116 7.95 7.90 9.43
C LEU A 116 7.81 8.59 10.78
N ASP A 117 6.96 9.62 10.87
CA ASP A 117 6.66 10.28 12.14
C ASP A 117 6.01 9.31 13.15
N HIS A 118 5.13 8.43 12.69
CA HIS A 118 4.51 7.39 13.52
C HIS A 118 5.55 6.38 14.04
N VAL A 119 6.39 5.82 13.17
CA VAL A 119 7.43 4.84 13.54
C VAL A 119 8.46 5.43 14.50
N LEU A 120 8.87 6.68 14.27
CA LEU A 120 9.76 7.37 15.20
C LEU A 120 9.09 7.53 16.57
N THR A 121 7.84 8.00 16.59
CA THR A 121 7.09 8.20 17.83
C THR A 121 6.82 6.90 18.59
N SER A 122 6.58 5.78 17.89
CA SER A 122 6.33 4.47 18.51
C SER A 122 7.62 3.86 19.09
N LYS A 123 8.75 3.92 18.36
CA LYS A 123 10.05 3.45 18.87
C LYS A 123 10.51 4.22 20.11
N PHE A 124 10.30 5.55 20.14
CA PHE A 124 10.59 6.35 21.33
C PHE A 124 9.72 5.95 22.55
N ARG A 125 8.50 5.42 22.33
CA ARG A 125 7.62 4.98 23.41
C ARG A 125 8.02 3.61 23.97
N GLU A 126 8.58 2.72 23.16
CA GLU A 126 9.07 1.40 23.60
C GLU A 126 10.42 1.47 24.33
N GLU A 127 11.33 2.38 23.95
CA GLU A 127 12.64 2.54 24.63
C GLU A 127 12.57 3.22 26.01
N LEU A 128 11.41 3.80 26.36
CA LEU A 128 11.16 4.47 27.64
C LEU A 128 10.29 3.63 28.61
N SER A 129 9.94 2.40 28.24
CA SER A 129 9.20 1.43 29.07
C SER A 129 10.11 0.31 29.59
#